data_AF-A0A9E4R2F5-F1
#
_entry.id   AF-A0A9E4R2F5-F1
#
_cell.length_a   1.000
_cell.length_b   1.000
_cell.length_c   1.000
_cell.angle_alpha   90.00
_cell.angle_beta   90.00
_cell.angle_gamma   90.00
#
_symmetry.space_group_name_H-M   'P 1'
#
loop_
_entity.id
_entity.type
_entity.pdbx_description
1 polymer ?
#
loop_
_entity_poly.entity_id
_entity_poly.type
_entity_poly.pdbx_seq_one_letter_code
_entity_poly.pdbx_strand_id
1 'polypeptide(L)'
;MKETQSATSIAREIVDNVSKVIVGKKAVIERALAAVIAQGHILIEDVPGVGKTMLAKSISISMGCSFKRIQFTPDLLPSDIVGVSIYNQSTGEFQFRPGPVMAQVVLIDEINRATPKT
;
A
#
# COMPACT_ATOMS: atom_id res chain seq x y z
N MET A 1 -16.17 22.75 13.80
CA MET A 1 -16.22 21.78 14.93
C MET A 1 -17.00 20.50 14.59
N LYS A 2 -18.21 20.55 14.00
CA LYS A 2 -18.96 19.33 13.59
C LYS A 2 -18.21 18.46 12.55
N GLU A 3 -17.57 19.06 11.55
CA GLU A 3 -16.80 18.33 10.52
C GLU A 3 -15.58 17.59 11.11
N THR A 4 -14.86 18.24 12.04
CA THR A 4 -13.71 17.62 12.73
C THR A 4 -14.14 16.45 13.62
N GLN A 5 -15.31 16.53 14.25
CA GLN A 5 -15.90 15.42 15.00
C GLN A 5 -16.22 14.24 14.08
N SER A 6 -16.72 14.51 12.87
CA SER A 6 -16.99 13.48 11.86
C SER A 6 -15.70 12.77 11.40
N ALA A 7 -14.64 13.53 11.07
CA ALA A 7 -13.37 12.94 10.65
C ALA A 7 -12.73 12.07 11.74
N THR A 8 -12.82 12.50 13.00
CA THR A 8 -12.31 11.73 14.14
C THR A 8 -13.11 10.43 14.33
N SER A 9 -14.43 10.46 14.13
CA SER A 9 -15.28 9.25 14.19
C SER A 9 -14.87 8.23 13.14
N ILE A 10 -14.74 8.68 11.88
CA ILE A 10 -14.35 7.82 10.75
C ILE A 10 -12.97 7.18 11.01
N ALA A 11 -11.99 7.95 11.48
CA ALA A 11 -10.68 7.42 11.81
C ALA A 11 -10.74 6.33 12.90
N ARG A 12 -11.58 6.51 13.93
CA ARG A 12 -11.80 5.49 14.97
C ARG A 12 -12.46 4.24 14.41
N GLU A 13 -13.47 4.39 13.56
CA GLU A 13 -14.14 3.26 12.90
C GLU A 13 -13.16 2.43 12.06
N ILE A 14 -12.24 3.08 11.34
CA ILE A 14 -11.17 2.40 10.61
C ILE A 14 -10.25 1.64 11.57
N VAL A 15 -9.77 2.28 12.65
CA VAL A 15 -8.88 1.65 13.65
C VAL A 15 -9.56 0.45 14.30
N ASP A 16 -10.81 0.58 14.69
CA ASP A 16 -11.57 -0.48 15.34
C ASP A 16 -11.84 -1.64 14.37
N ASN A 17 -12.10 -1.35 13.10
CA ASN A 17 -12.27 -2.39 12.09
C ASN A 17 -10.98 -3.18 11.83
N VAL A 18 -9.84 -2.48 11.71
CA VAL A 18 -8.51 -3.12 11.53
C VAL A 18 -8.12 -3.94 12.77
N SER A 19 -8.48 -3.44 13.97
CA SER A 19 -8.17 -4.12 15.24
C SER A 19 -8.89 -5.47 15.41
N LYS A 20 -9.94 -5.75 14.63
CA LYS A 20 -10.58 -7.08 14.57
C LYS A 20 -9.69 -8.15 13.94
N VAL A 21 -8.77 -7.74 13.05
CA VAL A 21 -7.86 -8.63 12.32
C VAL A 21 -6.46 -8.63 12.94
N ILE A 22 -6.03 -7.49 13.48
CA ILE A 22 -4.69 -7.32 14.05
C ILE A 22 -4.81 -7.07 15.56
N VAL A 23 -4.68 -8.16 16.32
CA VAL A 23 -4.84 -8.16 17.77
C VAL A 23 -3.60 -7.55 18.46
N GLY A 24 -3.82 -6.74 19.49
CA GLY A 24 -2.74 -6.25 20.36
C GLY A 24 -1.83 -5.17 19.77
N LYS A 25 -2.10 -4.67 18.55
CA LYS A 25 -1.27 -3.65 17.89
C LYS A 25 -2.00 -2.31 17.62
N LYS A 26 -2.96 -1.93 18.46
CA LYS A 26 -3.77 -0.70 18.27
C LYS A 26 -2.93 0.56 17.99
N ALA A 27 -1.88 0.81 18.78
CA ALA A 27 -1.01 1.96 18.58
C ALA A 27 -0.27 1.95 17.22
N VAL A 28 0.07 0.77 16.69
CA VAL A 28 0.68 0.65 15.35
C VAL A 28 -0.33 0.96 14.26
N ILE A 29 -1.57 0.48 14.41
CA ILE A 29 -2.68 0.77 13.50
C ILE A 29 -2.96 2.27 13.45
N GLU A 30 -3.04 2.93 14.61
CA GLU A 30 -3.26 4.38 14.72
C GLU A 30 -2.14 5.19 14.04
N ARG A 31 -0.88 4.83 14.25
CA ARG A 31 0.27 5.50 13.60
C ARG A 31 0.26 5.29 12.09
N ALA A 32 -0.04 4.08 11.63
CA ALA A 32 -0.14 3.78 10.21
C ALA A 32 -1.27 4.58 9.54
N LEU A 33 -2.44 4.64 10.16
CA LEU A 33 -3.55 5.44 9.66
C LEU A 33 -3.23 6.94 9.67
N ALA A 34 -2.57 7.45 10.71
CA ALA A 34 -2.14 8.84 10.77
C ALA A 34 -1.20 9.20 9.61
N ALA A 35 -0.24 8.32 9.28
CA ALA A 35 0.64 8.51 8.14
C ALA A 35 -0.14 8.53 6.81
N VAL A 36 -1.12 7.63 6.63
CA VAL A 36 -1.97 7.60 5.43
C VAL A 36 -2.79 8.90 5.29
N ILE A 37 -3.41 9.38 6.37
CA ILE A 37 -4.19 10.63 6.38
C ILE A 37 -3.30 11.83 6.06
N ALA A 38 -2.05 11.81 6.54
CA ALA A 38 -1.04 12.82 6.23
C ALA A 38 -0.42 12.67 4.83
N GLN A 39 -0.92 11.73 4.00
CA GLN A 39 -0.38 11.42 2.67
C GLN A 39 1.11 11.02 2.69
N GLY A 40 1.58 10.45 3.79
CA GLY A 40 2.94 10.00 3.98
C GLY A 40 3.16 8.54 3.59
N HIS A 41 4.43 8.12 3.63
CA HIS A 41 4.85 6.74 3.43
C HIS A 41 5.34 6.13 4.75
N ILE A 42 5.18 4.81 4.89
CA ILE A 42 5.55 4.09 6.10
C ILE A 42 6.68 3.12 5.76
N LEU A 43 7.81 3.26 6.44
CA LEU A 43 8.83 2.22 6.49
C LEU A 43 8.51 1.30 7.67
N ILE A 44 8.39 -0.01 7.41
CA ILE A 44 8.11 -1.01 8.44
C ILE A 44 9.33 -1.90 8.63
N GLU A 45 10.09 -1.63 9.68
CA GLU A 45 11.17 -2.50 10.15
C GLU A 45 10.60 -3.45 11.21
N ASP A 46 10.51 -4.73 10.88
CA ASP A 46 10.06 -5.74 11.84
C ASP A 46 10.55 -7.12 11.36
N VAL A 47 10.51 -8.13 12.23
CA VAL A 47 10.86 -9.51 11.87
C VAL A 47 9.79 -10.16 10.96
N PRO A 48 10.11 -11.18 10.15
CA PRO A 48 9.11 -11.87 9.32
C PRO A 48 7.95 -12.44 10.16
N GLY A 49 6.74 -12.50 9.58
CA GLY A 49 5.57 -13.17 10.20
C GLY A 49 4.73 -12.32 11.17
N VAL A 50 5.10 -11.07 11.42
CA VAL A 50 4.44 -10.16 12.39
C VAL A 50 3.21 -9.39 11.88
N GLY A 51 2.66 -9.81 10.74
CA GLY A 51 1.42 -9.24 10.19
C GLY A 51 1.56 -7.97 9.36
N LYS A 52 2.76 -7.61 8.86
CA LYS A 52 2.98 -6.41 8.03
C LYS A 52 2.06 -6.35 6.80
N THR A 53 1.92 -7.48 6.10
CA THR A 53 1.01 -7.60 4.96
C THR A 53 -0.44 -7.43 5.36
N MET A 54 -0.83 -8.00 6.51
CA MET A 54 -2.19 -7.85 7.03
C MET A 54 -2.47 -6.40 7.44
N LEU A 55 -1.49 -5.67 7.99
CA LEU A 55 -1.64 -4.26 8.33
C LEU A 55 -1.96 -3.41 7.11
N ALA A 56 -1.13 -3.46 6.07
CA ALA A 56 -1.34 -2.66 4.87
C ALA A 56 -2.66 -3.03 4.17
N LYS A 57 -2.98 -4.34 4.09
CA LYS A 57 -4.20 -4.84 3.43
C LYS A 57 -5.48 -4.53 4.21
N SER A 58 -5.46 -4.61 5.55
CA SER A 58 -6.64 -4.32 6.38
C SER A 58 -6.97 -2.83 6.41
N ILE A 59 -5.95 -1.97 6.42
CA ILE A 59 -6.11 -0.52 6.28
C ILE A 59 -6.72 -0.19 4.91
N SER A 60 -6.15 -0.74 3.82
CA SER A 60 -6.68 -0.46 2.47
C SER A 60 -8.13 -0.90 2.29
N ILE A 61 -8.48 -2.11 2.76
CA ILE A 61 -9.87 -2.61 2.73
C ILE A 61 -10.79 -1.73 3.56
N SER A 62 -10.38 -1.33 4.77
CA SER A 62 -11.21 -0.49 5.66
C SER A 62 -11.45 0.90 5.09
N MET A 63 -10.57 1.39 4.22
CA MET A 63 -10.69 2.67 3.52
C MET A 63 -11.33 2.55 2.12
N GLY A 64 -11.66 1.35 1.66
CA GLY A 64 -12.16 1.12 0.30
C GLY A 64 -11.12 1.39 -0.79
N CYS A 65 -9.83 1.31 -0.46
CA CYS A 65 -8.72 1.60 -1.37
C CYS A 65 -8.30 0.36 -2.18
N SER A 66 -7.88 0.58 -3.42
CA SER A 66 -7.13 -0.41 -4.19
C SER A 66 -5.82 -0.77 -3.49
N PHE A 67 -5.47 -2.06 -3.53
CA PHE A 67 -4.27 -2.60 -2.89
C PHE A 67 -3.44 -3.39 -3.88
N LYS A 68 -2.13 -3.13 -3.90
CA LYS A 68 -1.14 -3.93 -4.61
C LYS A 68 0.03 -4.27 -3.68
N ARG A 69 0.64 -5.42 -3.94
CA ARG A 69 1.84 -5.89 -3.25
C ARG A 69 2.93 -6.08 -4.29
N ILE A 70 4.11 -5.56 -4.03
CA ILE A 70 5.31 -5.71 -4.85
C ILE A 70 6.36 -6.39 -3.98
N GLN A 71 6.88 -7.52 -4.46
CA GLN A 71 8.01 -8.18 -3.84
C GLN A 71 9.28 -7.66 -4.50
N PHE A 72 10.17 -7.02 -3.75
CA PHE A 72 11.43 -6.56 -4.31
C PHE A 72 12.41 -7.73 -4.42
N THR A 73 12.97 -7.86 -5.62
CA THR A 73 14.02 -8.83 -5.95
C THR A 73 15.13 -8.10 -6.70
N PRO A 74 16.38 -8.61 -6.71
CA PRO A 74 17.51 -7.92 -7.35
C PRO A 74 17.33 -7.69 -8.87
N ASP A 75 16.54 -8.55 -9.50
CA ASP A 75 16.24 -8.55 -10.94
C ASP A 75 15.09 -7.62 -11.32
N LEU A 76 14.23 -7.20 -10.38
CA LEU A 76 13.07 -6.34 -10.64
C LEU A 76 13.45 -5.06 -11.40
N LEU A 77 12.81 -4.80 -12.54
CA LEU A 77 13.07 -3.61 -13.36
C LEU A 77 12.11 -2.46 -13.00
N PRO A 78 12.49 -1.19 -13.22
CA PRO A 78 11.57 -0.05 -13.04
C PRO A 78 10.27 -0.20 -13.84
N SER A 79 10.35 -0.80 -15.03
CA SER A 79 9.19 -1.11 -15.89
C SER A 79 8.20 -2.08 -15.25
N ASP A 80 8.67 -3.01 -14.41
CA ASP A 80 7.81 -3.97 -13.71
C ASP A 80 7.00 -3.30 -12.59
N ILE A 81 7.44 -2.12 -12.14
CA ILE A 81 6.79 -1.32 -11.08
C ILE A 81 5.87 -0.27 -11.69
N VAL A 82 6.37 0.51 -12.66
CA VAL A 82 5.65 1.65 -13.25
C VAL A 82 4.67 1.20 -14.34
N GLY A 83 5.04 0.20 -15.14
CA GLY A 83 4.28 -0.27 -16.29
C GLY A 83 5.07 -0.17 -17.59
N VAL A 84 4.47 -0.71 -18.65
CA VAL A 84 5.09 -0.80 -19.99
C VAL A 84 4.09 -0.48 -21.09
N SER A 85 4.56 0.09 -22.20
CA SER A 85 3.77 0.24 -23.42
C SER A 85 3.95 -1.00 -24.30
N ILE A 86 2.85 -1.71 -24.55
CA ILE A 86 2.85 -2.94 -25.36
C ILE A 86 2.22 -2.63 -26.73
N TYR A 87 2.92 -3.00 -27.80
CA TYR A 87 2.38 -2.89 -29.14
C TYR A 87 1.22 -3.87 -29.35
N ASN A 88 0.04 -3.35 -29.66
CA ASN A 88 -1.13 -4.16 -29.99
C ASN A 88 -1.22 -4.34 -31.51
N GLN A 89 -0.96 -5.56 -31.98
CA GLN A 89 -0.95 -5.87 -33.41
C GLN A 89 -2.32 -5.72 -34.09
N SER A 90 -3.43 -5.86 -33.36
CA SER A 90 -4.76 -5.73 -33.96
C SER A 90 -5.14 -4.28 -34.25
N THR A 91 -4.64 -3.34 -33.44
CA THR A 91 -4.92 -1.91 -33.60
C THR A 91 -3.77 -1.14 -34.26
N GLY A 92 -2.56 -1.72 -34.30
CA GLY A 92 -1.36 -1.03 -34.80
C GLY A 92 -0.82 0.04 -33.85
N GLU A 93 -1.23 0.01 -32.58
CA GLU A 93 -0.95 1.08 -31.61
C GLU A 93 -0.23 0.54 -30.37
N PHE A 94 0.57 1.38 -29.72
CA PHE A 94 1.13 1.09 -28.40
C PHE A 94 0.10 1.39 -27.31
N GLN A 95 -0.21 0.39 -26.48
CA GLN A 95 -1.12 0.52 -25.34
C GLN A 95 -0.33 0.44 -24.04
N PHE A 96 -0.46 1.47 -23.20
CA PHE A 96 0.17 1.47 -21.88
C PHE A 96 -0.55 0.50 -20.94
N ARG A 97 0.22 -0.40 -20.32
CA ARG A 97 -0.24 -1.27 -19.24
C ARG A 97 0.35 -0.76 -17.92
N PRO A 98 -0.47 -0.22 -17.01
CA PRO A 98 0.01 0.30 -15.74
C PRO A 98 0.58 -0.81 -14.86
N GLY A 99 1.70 -0.51 -14.21
CA GLY A 99 2.33 -1.39 -13.25
C GLY A 99 1.64 -1.38 -11.88
N PRO A 100 2.07 -2.25 -10.95
CA PRO A 100 1.47 -2.41 -9.63
C PRO A 100 1.60 -1.20 -8.72
N VAL A 101 2.47 -0.23 -9.03
CA VAL A 101 2.58 1.03 -8.26
C VAL A 101 1.33 1.91 -8.42
N MET A 102 0.55 1.71 -9.47
CA MET A 102 -0.68 2.45 -9.77
C MET A 102 -1.85 1.92 -8.91
N ALA A 103 -1.72 2.02 -7.60
CA ALA A 103 -2.75 1.70 -6.61
C ALA A 103 -2.76 2.74 -5.49
N GLN A 104 -3.87 2.85 -4.76
CA GLN A 104 -4.02 3.79 -3.65
C GLN A 104 -3.19 3.36 -2.42
N VAL A 105 -3.01 2.06 -2.21
CA VAL A 105 -2.10 1.50 -1.20
C VAL A 105 -1.21 0.46 -1.86
N VAL A 106 0.10 0.65 -1.75
CA VAL A 106 1.11 -0.27 -2.25
C VAL A 106 1.96 -0.77 -1.09
N LEU A 107 2.01 -2.08 -0.89
CA LEU A 107 2.97 -2.71 0.02
C LEU A 107 4.19 -3.14 -0.78
N ILE A 108 5.36 -2.68 -0.36
CA ILE A 108 6.65 -3.11 -0.89
C ILE A 108 7.30 -4.03 0.15
N ASP A 109 7.44 -5.30 -0.18
CA ASP A 109 8.15 -6.27 0.67
C ASP A 109 9.62 -6.39 0.25
N GLU A 110 10.50 -6.49 1.23
CA GLU A 110 11.96 -6.66 1.07
C GLU A 110 12.60 -5.56 0.22
N ILE A 111 12.23 -4.30 0.46
CA ILE A 111 12.77 -3.13 -0.26
C ILE A 111 14.30 -3.09 -0.31
N ASN A 112 14.94 -3.62 0.73
CA ASN A 112 16.39 -3.74 0.86
C ASN A 112 17.04 -4.74 -0.12
N ARG A 113 16.26 -5.52 -0.87
CA ARG A 113 16.76 -6.42 -1.93
C ARG A 113 16.84 -5.77 -3.31
N ALA A 114 16.26 -4.58 -3.49
CA ALA A 114 16.42 -3.86 -4.75
C ALA A 114 17.86 -3.38 -4.91
N THR A 115 18.36 -3.50 -6.14
CA THR A 115 19.57 -2.83 -6.57
C THR A 115 19.23 -1.45 -7.12
N PRO A 116 20.04 -0.40 -6.88
CA PRO A 116 19.85 0.89 -7.54
C PRO A 116 19.87 0.71 -9.06
N LYS A 117 18.84 1.20 -9.74
CA LYS A 117 18.72 1.20 -11.20
C LYS A 117 18.42 2.61 -11.69
N THR A 118 19.02 2.99 -12.81
CA THR A 118 18.77 4.24 -13.56
C THR A 118 17.72 4.02 -14.64
#